data_AF-A0A0G0ELL2-F1
#
_entry.id   AF-A0A0G0ELL2-F1
#
_cell.length_a   1.000
_cell.length_b   1.000
_cell.length_c   1.000
_cell.angle_alpha   90.00
_cell.angle_beta   90.00
_cell.angle_gamma   90.00
#
_symmetry.space_group_name_H-M   'P 1'
#
loop_
_entity.id
_entity.type
_entity.pdbx_description
1 polymer ?
#
loop_
_entity_poly.entity_id
_entity_poly.type
_entity_poly.pdbx_seq_one_letter_code
_entity_poly.pdbx_strand_id
1 'polypeptide(L)'
;MAALGAYLILYVINPDLTKLNISFTTVDVTETEGTPMGQAGICKPVATGDCSVANLSSTFGAKANEASSICNGESEGKAIPSGVDICADRNPASWGLFQINITAHPVGGFDCPSAFSGGTYTSKNHNCRVKTDPASQALYQNCVTAAKSASHNIAAAKSVFSSAKNSWRPWGANKKSNCNFR
;
A
#
# COMPACT_ATOMS: atom_id res chain seq x y z
N MET A 1 1.13 11.10 49.26
CA MET A 1 0.37 10.16 50.13
C MET A 1 -1.14 10.31 49.92
N ALA A 2 -1.63 10.16 48.67
CA ALA A 2 -3.06 10.25 48.35
C ALA A 2 -3.63 8.96 47.73
N ALA A 3 -2.77 8.05 47.25
CA ALA A 3 -3.19 6.80 46.60
C ALA A 3 -3.61 5.69 47.60
N LEU A 4 -3.14 5.73 48.85
CA LEU A 4 -3.41 4.69 49.85
C LEU A 4 -4.79 4.83 50.52
N GLY A 5 -5.35 6.04 50.60
CA GLY A 5 -6.66 6.28 51.21
C GLY A 5 -7.83 5.79 50.34
N ALA A 6 -7.71 5.92 49.01
CA ALA A 6 -8.74 5.48 48.07
C ALA A 6 -8.90 3.95 48.04
N TYR A 7 -7.82 3.19 48.23
CA TYR A 7 -7.84 1.73 48.27
C TYR A 7 -8.65 1.19 49.47
N LEU A 8 -8.48 1.82 50.64
CA LEU A 8 -9.13 1.40 51.89
C LEU A 8 -10.65 1.63 51.85
N ILE A 9 -11.09 2.71 51.20
CA ILE A 9 -12.51 3.02 51.01
C ILE A 9 -13.17 2.01 50.06
N LEU A 10 -12.51 1.66 48.94
CA LEU A 10 -13.04 0.72 47.96
C LEU A 10 -13.14 -0.72 48.52
N TYR A 11 -12.19 -1.15 49.35
CA TYR A 11 -12.17 -2.48 49.96
C TYR A 11 -13.33 -2.73 50.95
N VAL A 12 -13.73 -1.70 51.71
CA VAL A 12 -14.81 -1.81 52.71
C VAL A 12 -16.19 -1.77 52.06
N ILE A 13 -16.36 -0.96 51.01
CA ILE A 13 -17.67 -0.78 50.36
C ILE A 13 -17.98 -1.94 49.40
N ASN A 14 -16.99 -2.42 48.65
CA ASN A 14 -17.16 -3.56 47.75
C ASN A 14 -15.82 -4.27 47.50
N PRO A 15 -15.49 -5.33 48.26
CA PRO A 15 -14.20 -6.01 48.16
C PRO A 15 -14.00 -6.67 46.78
N ASP A 16 -15.07 -6.94 46.02
CA ASP A 16 -14.97 -7.55 44.69
C ASP A 16 -14.47 -6.56 43.61
N LEU A 17 -14.56 -5.24 43.83
CA LEU A 17 -13.96 -4.25 42.93
C LEU A 17 -12.42 -4.19 43.02
N THR A 18 -11.84 -4.74 44.09
CA THR A 18 -10.37 -4.88 44.23
C THR A 18 -9.83 -6.18 43.66
N LYS A 19 -10.71 -7.12 43.30
CA LYS A 19 -10.37 -8.39 42.65
C LYS A 19 -10.39 -8.25 41.14
N LEU A 20 -9.60 -7.31 40.60
CA LEU A 20 -9.42 -7.20 39.16
C LEU A 20 -8.58 -8.41 38.70
N ASN A 21 -9.26 -9.43 38.17
CA ASN A 21 -8.61 -10.53 37.48
C ASN A 21 -8.16 -10.03 36.10
N ILE A 22 -7.00 -9.39 36.06
CA ILE A 22 -6.42 -8.88 34.82
C ILE A 22 -5.84 -10.07 34.06
N SER A 23 -6.69 -10.77 33.32
CA SER A 23 -6.23 -11.78 32.36
C SER A 23 -5.61 -11.03 31.17
N PHE A 24 -4.29 -10.98 31.14
CA PHE A 24 -3.56 -10.52 29.98
C PHE A 24 -3.61 -11.63 28.95
N THR A 25 -4.45 -11.47 27.94
CA THR A 25 -4.33 -12.27 26.72
C THR A 25 -3.04 -11.80 26.06
N THR A 26 -2.01 -12.64 26.05
CA THR A 26 -0.81 -12.39 25.26
C THR A 26 -1.23 -12.34 23.80
N VAL A 27 -1.32 -11.13 23.25
CA VAL A 27 -1.37 -10.96 21.80
C VAL A 27 0.05 -11.26 21.35
N ASP A 28 0.26 -12.46 20.80
CA ASP A 28 1.45 -12.75 20.02
C ASP A 28 1.44 -11.80 18.83
N VAL A 29 2.11 -10.67 18.95
CA VAL A 29 2.54 -9.90 17.79
C VAL A 29 3.57 -10.79 17.13
N THR A 30 3.13 -11.54 16.12
CA THR A 30 4.06 -12.10 15.15
C THR A 30 4.72 -10.91 14.47
N GLU A 31 5.82 -10.42 15.05
CA GLU A 31 6.78 -9.62 14.30
C GLU A 31 7.22 -10.54 13.16
N THR A 32 6.60 -10.32 12.00
CA THR A 32 7.09 -10.92 10.77
C THR A 32 8.43 -10.22 10.58
N GLU A 33 9.50 -10.91 10.95
CA GLU A 33 10.85 -10.48 10.62
C GLU A 33 10.84 -10.00 9.17
N GLY A 34 11.39 -8.80 8.96
CA GLY A 34 11.36 -8.11 7.69
C GLY A 34 11.62 -9.09 6.56
N THR A 35 10.63 -9.26 5.69
CA THR A 35 10.76 -10.18 4.56
C THR A 35 12.01 -9.75 3.79
N PRO A 36 12.98 -10.65 3.56
CA PRO A 36 14.12 -10.33 2.72
C PRO A 36 13.58 -9.82 1.38
N MET A 37 14.15 -8.69 0.94
CA MET A 37 13.79 -7.91 -0.25
C MET A 37 13.03 -8.74 -1.29
N GLY A 38 11.74 -8.44 -1.48
CA GLY A 38 10.90 -9.10 -2.46
C GLY A 38 11.59 -9.07 -3.83
N GLN A 39 11.95 -10.25 -4.31
CA GLN A 39 12.38 -10.45 -5.68
C GLN A 39 11.22 -10.00 -6.57
N ALA A 40 11.43 -9.04 -7.47
CA ALA A 40 10.42 -8.66 -8.45
C ALA A 40 9.83 -9.94 -9.06
N GLY A 41 8.50 -10.08 -9.02
CA GLY A 41 7.84 -11.31 -9.38
C GLY A 41 8.17 -11.74 -10.81
N ILE A 42 8.02 -13.03 -11.09
CA ILE A 42 8.23 -13.55 -12.43
C ILE A 42 7.18 -12.95 -13.36
N CYS A 43 7.58 -12.50 -14.56
CA CYS A 43 6.64 -12.05 -15.58
C CYS A 43 5.83 -13.22 -16.16
N LYS A 44 4.87 -13.68 -15.38
CA LYS A 44 3.93 -14.74 -15.72
C LYS A 44 2.55 -14.34 -15.20
N PRO A 45 1.50 -14.58 -15.98
CA PRO A 45 0.15 -14.35 -15.50
C PRO A 45 -0.15 -15.29 -14.34
N VAL A 46 -0.95 -14.82 -13.39
CA VAL A 46 -1.41 -15.61 -12.26
C VAL A 46 -2.82 -16.14 -12.52
N ALA A 47 -3.11 -17.33 -12.00
CA ALA A 47 -4.37 -18.01 -12.23
C ALA A 47 -5.50 -17.55 -11.27
N THR A 48 -5.13 -17.07 -10.08
CA THR A 48 -6.08 -16.74 -9.00
C THR A 48 -5.77 -15.38 -8.37
N GLY A 49 -6.69 -14.87 -7.54
CA GLY A 49 -6.56 -13.59 -6.85
C GLY A 49 -6.86 -12.37 -7.74
N ASP A 50 -6.70 -11.18 -7.18
CA ASP A 50 -7.04 -9.91 -7.84
C ASP A 50 -6.27 -9.65 -9.13
N CYS A 51 -5.06 -10.22 -9.24
CA CYS A 51 -4.24 -10.11 -10.44
C CYS A 51 -4.43 -11.25 -11.43
N SER A 52 -5.41 -12.13 -11.21
CA SER A 52 -5.76 -13.16 -12.18
C SER A 52 -6.23 -12.55 -13.50
N VAL A 53 -5.96 -13.26 -14.60
CA VAL A 53 -6.43 -12.85 -15.94
C VAL A 53 -7.94 -12.66 -15.95
N ALA A 54 -8.69 -13.52 -15.26
CA ALA A 54 -10.15 -13.43 -15.15
C ALA A 54 -10.59 -12.09 -14.51
N ASN A 55 -10.00 -11.71 -13.38
CA ASN A 55 -10.34 -10.46 -12.68
C ASN A 55 -9.92 -9.21 -13.44
N LEU A 56 -8.86 -9.30 -14.26
CA LEU A 56 -8.35 -8.18 -15.06
C LEU A 56 -9.01 -8.04 -16.44
N SER A 57 -9.75 -9.06 -16.88
CA SER A 57 -10.34 -9.13 -18.24
C SER A 57 -11.33 -8.00 -18.51
N SER A 58 -12.16 -7.62 -17.53
CA SER A 58 -13.13 -6.53 -17.69
C SER A 58 -12.46 -5.15 -17.87
N THR A 59 -11.24 -4.97 -17.36
CA THR A 59 -10.53 -3.68 -17.38
C THR A 59 -9.53 -3.59 -18.54
N PHE A 60 -8.81 -4.68 -18.80
CA PHE A 60 -7.72 -4.71 -19.79
C PHE A 60 -8.07 -5.45 -21.08
N GLY A 61 -9.18 -6.20 -21.13
CA GLY A 61 -9.61 -6.93 -22.32
C GLY A 61 -8.53 -7.86 -22.86
N ALA A 62 -8.18 -7.69 -24.14
CA ALA A 62 -7.11 -8.46 -24.80
C ALA A 62 -5.74 -8.33 -24.10
N LYS A 63 -5.54 -7.30 -23.28
CA LYS A 63 -4.30 -7.05 -22.52
C LYS A 63 -4.30 -7.66 -21.12
N ALA A 64 -5.32 -8.44 -20.74
CA ALA A 64 -5.43 -9.01 -19.40
C ALA A 64 -4.29 -9.98 -19.03
N ASN A 65 -3.78 -10.76 -19.99
CA ASN A 65 -2.61 -11.63 -19.75
C ASN A 65 -1.34 -10.82 -19.43
N GLU A 66 -1.11 -9.74 -20.18
CA GLU A 66 0.01 -8.83 -19.95
C GLU A 66 -0.17 -8.12 -18.60
N ALA A 67 -1.37 -7.62 -18.31
CA ALA A 67 -1.71 -6.95 -17.06
C ALA A 67 -1.49 -7.86 -15.84
N SER A 68 -1.91 -9.12 -15.93
CA SER A 68 -1.71 -10.12 -14.89
C SER A 68 -0.22 -10.35 -14.63
N SER A 69 0.57 -10.44 -15.71
CA SER A 69 2.02 -10.63 -15.62
C SER A 69 2.73 -9.42 -15.02
N ILE A 70 2.29 -8.20 -15.35
CA ILE A 70 2.83 -6.97 -14.79
C ILE A 70 2.48 -6.85 -13.31
N CYS A 71 1.22 -7.05 -12.92
CA CYS A 71 0.86 -7.03 -11.50
C CYS A 71 1.68 -8.05 -10.70
N ASN A 72 1.80 -9.28 -11.20
CA ASN A 72 2.61 -10.29 -10.54
C ASN A 72 4.08 -9.86 -10.43
N GLY A 73 4.64 -9.26 -11.48
CA GLY A 73 6.00 -8.74 -11.48
C GLY A 73 6.24 -7.57 -10.52
N GLU A 74 5.24 -6.72 -10.30
CA GLU A 74 5.33 -5.54 -9.43
C GLU A 74 5.15 -5.88 -7.95
N SER A 75 4.24 -6.80 -7.61
CA SER A 75 3.83 -7.01 -6.22
C SER A 75 3.57 -8.46 -5.82
N GLU A 76 3.80 -9.42 -6.72
CA GLU A 76 3.37 -10.81 -6.55
C GLU A 76 1.84 -10.94 -6.33
N GLY A 77 1.07 -9.98 -6.86
CA GLY A 77 -0.38 -9.93 -6.65
C GLY A 77 -0.81 -9.47 -5.27
N LYS A 78 0.08 -8.81 -4.49
CA LYS A 78 -0.20 -8.37 -3.12
C LYS A 78 -0.42 -6.86 -3.06
N ALA A 79 -1.44 -6.41 -2.35
CA ALA A 79 -1.73 -4.99 -2.17
C ALA A 79 -0.86 -4.33 -1.08
N ILE A 80 0.44 -4.21 -1.32
CA ILE A 80 1.44 -3.80 -0.33
C ILE A 80 2.14 -2.46 -0.69
N PRO A 81 2.76 -1.76 0.29
CA PRO A 81 3.69 -0.67 -0.01
C PRO A 81 4.90 -1.15 -0.81
N SER A 82 5.48 -0.26 -1.59
CA SER A 82 6.82 -0.47 -2.13
C SER A 82 7.87 -0.44 -1.02
N GLY A 83 8.83 -1.37 -1.07
CA GLY A 83 10.01 -1.34 -0.22
C GLY A 83 11.18 -0.52 -0.79
N VAL A 84 11.08 -0.08 -2.05
CA VAL A 84 12.18 0.59 -2.79
C VAL A 84 11.82 2.00 -3.25
N ASP A 85 10.53 2.26 -3.52
CA ASP A 85 10.05 3.58 -3.89
C ASP A 85 9.74 4.38 -2.63
N ILE A 86 10.79 4.89 -1.98
CA ILE A 86 10.70 5.54 -0.67
C ILE A 86 11.06 7.03 -0.80
N CYS A 87 10.15 7.88 -0.33
CA CYS A 87 10.35 9.33 -0.23
C CYS A 87 11.38 9.70 0.84
N ALA A 88 11.87 10.94 0.80
CA ALA A 88 12.89 11.45 1.73
C ALA A 88 12.43 11.55 3.20
N ASP A 89 11.13 11.44 3.44
CA ASP A 89 10.48 11.35 4.76
C ASP A 89 10.16 9.91 5.18
N ARG A 90 10.66 8.91 4.42
CA ARG A 90 10.46 7.46 4.62
C ARG A 90 9.05 6.96 4.32
N ASN A 91 8.17 7.77 3.72
CA ASN A 91 6.88 7.30 3.23
C ASN A 91 7.03 6.58 1.88
N PRO A 92 6.37 5.44 1.65
CA PRO A 92 6.34 4.82 0.33
C PRO A 92 5.60 5.69 -0.70
N ALA A 93 6.22 5.86 -1.86
CA ALA A 93 5.67 6.59 -2.99
C ALA A 93 4.78 5.71 -3.89
N SER A 94 4.98 4.39 -3.87
CA SER A 94 4.25 3.42 -4.69
C SER A 94 3.49 2.40 -3.84
N TRP A 95 2.27 2.04 -4.25
CA TRP A 95 1.38 1.19 -3.47
C TRP A 95 0.54 0.22 -4.31
N GLY A 96 0.20 -0.91 -3.70
CA GLY A 96 -0.82 -1.84 -4.16
C GLY A 96 -0.37 -2.79 -5.26
N LEU A 97 -1.35 -3.41 -5.92
CA LEU A 97 -1.16 -4.50 -6.88
C LEU A 97 -0.22 -4.14 -8.04
N PHE A 98 -0.41 -2.96 -8.64
CA PHE A 98 0.39 -2.47 -9.76
C PHE A 98 1.47 -1.46 -9.33
N GLN A 99 1.76 -1.37 -8.02
CA GLN A 99 2.74 -0.43 -7.46
C GLN A 99 2.55 0.99 -8.00
N ILE A 100 1.34 1.52 -7.88
CA ILE A 100 0.99 2.83 -8.42
C ILE A 100 1.73 3.92 -7.64
N ASN A 101 2.54 4.71 -8.35
CA ASN A 101 3.20 5.88 -7.80
C ASN A 101 2.19 7.00 -7.49
N ILE A 102 1.80 7.11 -6.22
CA ILE A 102 0.78 8.07 -5.76
C ILE A 102 1.30 9.51 -5.70
N THR A 103 2.61 9.74 -5.89
CA THR A 103 3.17 11.09 -6.07
C THR A 103 2.99 11.61 -7.50
N ALA A 104 2.59 10.74 -8.44
CA ALA A 104 2.42 11.05 -9.86
C ALA A 104 0.97 10.96 -10.33
N HIS A 105 0.15 10.13 -9.67
CA HIS A 105 -1.15 9.74 -10.18
C HIS A 105 -2.26 9.85 -9.13
N PRO A 106 -3.46 10.33 -9.51
CA PRO A 106 -4.63 10.23 -8.65
C PRO A 106 -5.09 8.78 -8.52
N VAL A 107 -5.70 8.44 -7.38
CA VAL A 107 -6.21 7.09 -7.10
C VAL A 107 -7.55 7.20 -6.36
N GLY A 108 -8.55 6.42 -6.79
CA GLY A 108 -9.86 6.38 -6.12
C GLY A 108 -10.61 7.71 -6.06
N GLY A 109 -10.33 8.63 -6.99
CA GLY A 109 -10.91 9.97 -7.01
C GLY A 109 -10.16 11.00 -6.16
N PHE A 110 -9.08 10.61 -5.48
CA PHE A 110 -8.23 11.52 -4.71
C PHE A 110 -7.07 12.07 -5.55
N ASP A 111 -6.81 13.38 -5.44
CA ASP A 111 -5.64 14.04 -6.03
C ASP A 111 -4.37 13.79 -5.17
N CYS A 112 -3.90 12.54 -5.21
CA CYS A 112 -2.78 12.08 -4.38
C CYS A 112 -1.47 12.90 -4.54
N PRO A 113 -1.07 13.35 -5.75
CA PRO A 113 0.10 14.19 -5.91
C PRO A 113 0.10 15.45 -5.03
N SER A 114 -1.08 16.03 -4.80
CA SER A 114 -1.20 17.26 -3.99
C SER A 114 -0.85 17.07 -2.51
N ALA A 115 -0.84 15.83 -1.98
CA ALA A 115 -0.41 15.52 -0.62
C ALA A 115 1.11 15.65 -0.43
N PHE A 116 1.87 15.73 -1.53
CA PHE A 116 3.33 15.72 -1.51
C PHE A 116 3.95 17.08 -1.84
N SER A 117 5.13 17.32 -1.27
CA SER A 117 6.09 18.36 -1.64
C SER A 117 7.36 17.70 -2.20
N GLY A 118 8.27 18.46 -2.80
CA GLY A 118 9.53 17.90 -3.35
C GLY A 118 9.41 17.25 -4.73
N GLY A 119 8.22 17.35 -5.35
CA GLY A 119 7.93 16.85 -6.69
C GLY A 119 7.65 15.35 -6.73
N THR A 120 7.39 14.85 -7.93
CA THR A 120 7.09 13.44 -8.18
C THR A 120 8.32 12.56 -7.92
N TYR A 121 8.10 11.42 -7.24
CA TYR A 121 9.10 10.38 -7.07
C TYR A 121 9.48 9.77 -8.42
N THR A 122 10.78 9.73 -8.71
CA THR A 122 11.34 9.06 -9.90
C THR A 122 12.67 8.41 -9.54
N SER A 123 13.25 7.62 -10.44
CA SER A 123 14.61 7.08 -10.24
C SER A 123 15.70 8.15 -10.04
N LYS A 124 15.43 9.42 -10.39
CA LYS A 124 16.35 10.55 -10.24
C LYS A 124 15.93 11.54 -9.15
N ASN A 125 14.72 11.43 -8.62
CA ASN A 125 14.18 12.35 -7.62
C ASN A 125 13.50 11.57 -6.50
N HIS A 126 14.14 11.53 -5.34
CA HIS A 126 13.61 10.91 -4.12
C HIS A 126 13.18 11.94 -3.08
N ASN A 127 13.19 13.23 -3.44
CA ASN A 127 12.96 14.34 -2.52
C ASN A 127 11.50 14.53 -2.13
N CYS A 128 10.58 13.68 -2.63
CA CYS A 128 9.18 13.75 -2.22
C CYS A 128 9.05 13.65 -0.70
N ARG A 129 8.08 14.36 -0.15
CA ARG A 129 7.69 14.32 1.27
C ARG A 129 6.20 14.55 1.39
N VAL A 130 5.52 13.77 2.22
CA VAL A 130 4.15 14.10 2.63
C VAL A 130 4.18 15.44 3.36
N LYS A 131 3.33 16.38 2.93
CA LYS A 131 3.27 17.70 3.58
C LYS A 131 2.78 17.53 5.02
N THR A 132 3.26 18.40 5.90
CA THR A 132 3.00 18.31 7.34
C THR A 132 1.66 18.88 7.77
N ASP A 133 0.94 19.57 6.88
CA ASP A 133 -0.38 20.10 7.19
C ASP A 133 -1.40 18.94 7.34
N PRO A 134 -2.38 19.07 8.27
CA PRO A 134 -3.32 17.98 8.55
C PRO A 134 -4.13 17.50 7.35
N ALA A 135 -4.47 18.40 6.42
CA ALA A 135 -5.26 18.06 5.25
C ALA A 135 -4.47 17.16 4.29
N SER A 136 -3.20 17.49 4.03
CA SER A 136 -2.31 16.66 3.20
C SER A 136 -2.01 15.31 3.85
N GLN A 137 -1.86 15.24 5.17
CA GLN A 137 -1.69 13.95 5.88
C GLN A 137 -2.92 13.07 5.73
N ALA A 138 -4.12 13.63 5.91
CA ALA A 138 -5.37 12.91 5.70
C ALA A 138 -5.52 12.44 4.25
N LEU A 139 -5.20 13.31 3.29
CA LEU A 139 -5.23 12.97 1.86
C LEU A 139 -4.26 11.83 1.52
N TYR A 140 -3.04 11.85 2.06
CA TYR A 140 -2.11 10.75 1.90
C TYR A 140 -2.69 9.43 2.40
N GLN A 141 -3.28 9.40 3.60
CA GLN A 141 -3.90 8.17 4.13
C GLN A 141 -5.09 7.68 3.29
N ASN A 142 -5.90 8.60 2.76
CA ASN A 142 -6.99 8.27 1.83
C ASN A 142 -6.44 7.65 0.54
N CYS A 143 -5.37 8.23 0.00
CA CYS A 143 -4.66 7.72 -1.18
C CYS A 143 -4.04 6.34 -0.94
N VAL A 144 -3.41 6.11 0.22
CA VAL A 144 -2.86 4.80 0.59
C VAL A 144 -3.97 3.77 0.69
N THR A 145 -5.08 4.10 1.36
CA THR A 145 -6.24 3.21 1.49
C THR A 145 -6.82 2.89 0.11
N ALA A 146 -7.02 3.89 -0.74
CA ALA A 146 -7.51 3.71 -2.09
C ALA A 146 -6.54 2.88 -2.94
N ALA A 147 -5.23 3.11 -2.84
CA ALA A 147 -4.23 2.38 -3.60
C ALA A 147 -4.08 0.92 -3.14
N LYS A 148 -4.43 0.58 -1.90
CA LYS A 148 -4.51 -0.82 -1.43
C LYS A 148 -5.78 -1.54 -1.89
N SER A 149 -6.85 -0.81 -2.20
CA SER A 149 -8.05 -1.42 -2.77
C SER A 149 -7.77 -1.94 -4.17
N ALA A 150 -8.07 -3.22 -4.41
CA ALA A 150 -7.85 -3.85 -5.70
C ALA A 150 -8.54 -3.09 -6.85
N SER A 151 -9.82 -2.72 -6.66
CA SER A 151 -10.60 -2.05 -7.70
C SER A 151 -10.03 -0.68 -8.08
N HIS A 152 -9.68 0.14 -7.09
CA HIS A 152 -9.09 1.46 -7.33
C HIS A 152 -7.67 1.37 -7.88
N ASN A 153 -6.86 0.42 -7.42
CA ASN A 153 -5.51 0.21 -7.92
C ASN A 153 -5.52 -0.24 -9.39
N ILE A 154 -6.38 -1.20 -9.73
CA ILE A 154 -6.59 -1.69 -11.11
C ILE A 154 -7.09 -0.56 -12.03
N ALA A 155 -8.03 0.25 -11.57
CA ALA A 155 -8.53 1.41 -12.33
C ALA A 155 -7.44 2.48 -12.56
N ALA A 156 -6.63 2.76 -11.54
CA ALA A 156 -5.48 3.66 -11.66
C ALA A 156 -4.45 3.10 -12.65
N ALA A 157 -4.14 1.81 -12.57
CA ALA A 157 -3.24 1.13 -13.51
C ALA A 157 -3.74 1.25 -14.96
N LYS A 158 -5.04 1.04 -15.20
CA LYS A 158 -5.63 1.23 -16.53
C LYS A 158 -5.50 2.66 -17.04
N SER A 159 -5.64 3.64 -16.15
CA SER A 159 -5.50 5.07 -16.49
C SER A 159 -4.06 5.41 -16.88
N VAL A 160 -3.08 4.91 -16.13
CA VAL A 160 -1.64 5.06 -16.43
C VAL A 160 -1.30 4.39 -17.76
N PHE A 161 -1.75 3.16 -17.97
CA PHE A 161 -1.53 2.40 -19.20
C PHE A 161 -2.09 3.12 -20.42
N SER A 162 -3.32 3.63 -20.33
CA SER A 162 -3.98 4.33 -21.42
C SER A 162 -3.28 5.67 -21.73
N SER A 163 -2.90 6.42 -20.69
CA SER A 163 -2.13 7.67 -20.82
C SER A 163 -0.75 7.44 -21.45
N ALA A 164 -0.16 6.27 -21.22
CA ALA A 164 1.07 5.83 -21.87
C ALA A 164 0.86 5.28 -23.30
N LYS A 165 -0.27 5.59 -23.95
CA LYS A 165 -0.66 5.11 -25.28
C LYS A 165 -0.79 3.58 -25.35
N ASN A 166 -1.40 2.99 -24.31
CA ASN A 166 -1.56 1.55 -24.14
C ASN A 166 -0.22 0.80 -24.09
N SER A 167 0.73 1.33 -23.30
CA SER A 167 2.08 0.77 -23.15
C SER A 167 2.40 0.43 -21.70
N TRP A 168 3.12 -0.68 -21.50
CA TRP A 168 3.60 -1.13 -20.19
C TRP A 168 4.93 -0.50 -19.75
N ARG A 169 5.48 0.43 -20.54
CA ARG A 169 6.73 1.15 -20.22
C ARG A 169 6.77 1.86 -18.86
N PRO A 170 5.66 2.36 -18.28
CA PRO A 170 5.69 2.97 -16.95
C PRO A 170 6.08 2.00 -15.83
N TRP A 171 5.90 0.69 -16.02
CA TRP A 171 6.15 -0.32 -15.01
C TRP A 171 7.57 -0.88 -15.08
N GLY A 172 8.24 -0.88 -13.92
CA GLY A 172 9.59 -1.40 -13.78
C GLY A 172 9.66 -2.88 -14.10
N ALA A 173 8.64 -3.65 -13.71
CA ALA A 173 8.51 -5.08 -13.98
C ALA A 173 8.54 -5.37 -15.49
N ASN A 174 8.03 -4.47 -16.35
CA ASN A 174 8.04 -4.71 -17.79
C ASN A 174 9.46 -4.91 -18.34
N LYS A 175 10.42 -4.16 -17.81
CA LYS A 175 11.84 -4.28 -18.17
C LYS A 175 12.60 -5.25 -17.26
N LYS A 176 12.41 -5.16 -15.95
CA LYS A 176 13.21 -5.89 -14.94
C LYS A 176 12.84 -7.36 -14.84
N SER A 177 11.56 -7.70 -15.03
CA SER A 177 11.07 -9.08 -14.98
C SER A 177 11.05 -9.76 -16.36
N ASN A 178 11.70 -9.15 -17.37
CA ASN A 178 11.79 -9.62 -18.76
C ASN A 178 10.43 -9.80 -19.47
N CYS A 179 9.39 -9.06 -19.10
CA CYS A 179 8.12 -9.09 -19.83
C CYS A 179 8.27 -8.57 -21.27
N ASN A 180 8.93 -7.43 -21.43
CA ASN A 180 9.18 -6.76 -22.71
C ASN A 180 7.92 -6.54 -23.57
N PHE A 181 6.77 -6.30 -22.92
CA PHE A 181 5.53 -5.96 -23.61
C PHE A 181 5.61 -4.53 -24.17
N ARG A 182 4.97 -4.32 -25.32
CA ARG A 182 4.86 -3.01 -25.96
C ARG A 182 3.87 -2.11 -25.23
#